data_AF-K2RE73-F1
#
_entry.id   AF-K2RE73-F1
#
_cell.length_a   1.000
_cell.length_b   1.000
_cell.length_c   1.000
_cell.angle_alpha   90.00
_cell.angle_beta   90.00
_cell.angle_gamma   90.00
#
_symmetry.space_group_name_H-M   'P 1'
#
loop_
_entity.id
_entity.type
_entity.pdbx_description
1 polymer ?
#
loop_
_entity_poly.entity_id
_entity_poly.type
_entity_poly.pdbx_seq_one_letter_code
_entity_poly.pdbx_strand_id
1 'polypeptide(L)'
;MVGRKMSDGKLGGFLMSKNVSEEKIQILEMVEDGKITAAEGTELLAALESNEEEIVPRKDVKWLKVRVYTMDDQPKVNVNIPISLVDVGLKLAKKYDPKFNDSGRDNIDLDEILDAIKNGAEGKIVDVIDDEEQTKIKVYVE
;
A
#
# COMPACT_ATOMS: atom_id res chain seq x y z
N MET A 1 24.00 -53.44 12.07
CA MET A 1 24.47 -52.66 10.90
C MET A 1 23.48 -51.52 10.69
N VAL A 2 23.76 -50.36 11.29
CA VAL A 2 24.05 -49.08 10.60
C VAL A 2 22.78 -48.38 10.07
N GLY A 3 22.29 -47.39 10.84
CA GLY A 3 22.56 -45.99 10.54
C GLY A 3 21.71 -45.24 9.50
N ARG A 4 20.94 -44.27 10.03
CA ARG A 4 20.95 -42.82 9.66
C ARG A 4 20.31 -42.41 8.31
N LYS A 5 19.21 -41.64 8.40
CA LYS A 5 19.24 -40.20 8.04
C LYS A 5 18.06 -39.43 8.63
N MET A 6 18.42 -38.32 9.27
CA MET A 6 17.59 -37.18 9.62
C MET A 6 17.30 -36.34 8.36
N SER A 7 16.18 -35.64 8.34
CA SER A 7 16.10 -34.30 7.74
C SER A 7 14.85 -33.57 8.25
N ASP A 8 15.14 -32.40 8.81
CA ASP A 8 14.30 -31.44 9.51
C ASP A 8 13.09 -30.89 8.75
N GLY A 9 12.18 -30.28 9.51
CA GLY A 9 11.52 -29.06 9.05
C GLY A 9 10.00 -29.00 9.22
N LYS A 10 9.52 -28.61 10.41
CA LYS A 10 8.46 -27.61 10.62
C LYS A 10 8.08 -27.52 12.10
N LEU A 11 8.89 -26.77 12.85
CA LEU A 11 8.46 -26.13 14.08
C LEU A 11 8.37 -24.63 13.77
N GLY A 12 7.18 -24.05 13.89
CA GLY A 12 6.99 -22.61 13.75
C GLY A 12 5.59 -22.26 13.26
N GLY A 13 4.71 -21.86 14.19
CA GLY A 13 3.41 -21.30 13.81
C GLY A 13 2.34 -21.15 14.89
N PHE A 14 2.56 -21.59 16.15
CA PHE A 14 1.43 -21.66 17.11
C PHE A 14 1.66 -20.97 18.47
N LEU A 15 2.73 -20.20 18.69
CA LEU A 15 3.10 -19.71 20.05
C LEU A 15 3.11 -18.18 20.23
N MET A 16 2.28 -17.40 19.53
CA MET A 16 2.33 -15.93 19.66
C MET A 16 1.03 -15.24 20.09
N SER A 17 -0.08 -15.97 20.26
CA SER A 17 -1.38 -15.38 20.64
C SER A 17 -1.68 -15.43 22.15
N LYS A 18 -0.88 -16.13 22.98
CA LYS A 18 -1.15 -16.29 24.42
C LYS A 18 -0.64 -15.17 25.33
N ASN A 19 0.25 -14.29 24.87
CA ASN A 19 1.04 -13.46 25.80
C ASN A 19 0.54 -12.02 25.98
N VAL A 20 -0.16 -11.43 25.02
CA VAL A 20 -0.53 -10.00 25.11
C VAL A 20 -1.49 -9.73 26.28
N SER A 21 -2.44 -10.64 26.55
CA SER A 21 -3.35 -10.49 27.69
C SER A 21 -2.63 -10.63 29.03
N GLU A 22 -1.60 -11.48 29.13
CA GLU A 22 -0.81 -11.67 30.35
C GLU A 22 0.10 -10.45 30.60
N GLU A 23 0.71 -9.91 29.55
CA GLU A 23 1.55 -8.70 29.61
C GLU A 23 0.73 -7.44 29.99
N LYS A 24 -0.50 -7.29 29.48
CA LYS A 24 -1.41 -6.21 29.89
C LYS A 24 -1.77 -6.28 31.38
N ILE A 25 -2.05 -7.49 31.91
CA ILE A 25 -2.31 -7.69 33.33
C ILE A 25 -1.09 -7.31 34.16
N GLN A 26 0.10 -7.74 33.74
CA GLN A 26 1.35 -7.41 34.44
C GLN A 26 1.60 -5.90 34.51
N ILE A 27 1.35 -5.15 33.44
CA ILE A 27 1.47 -3.68 33.47
C ILE A 27 0.50 -3.05 34.48
N LEU A 28 -0.74 -3.52 34.53
CA LEU A 28 -1.73 -3.03 35.48
C LEU A 28 -1.34 -3.34 36.93
N GLU A 29 -0.79 -4.53 37.19
CA GLU A 29 -0.24 -4.89 38.51
C GLU A 29 0.93 -3.97 38.91
N MET A 30 1.80 -3.58 37.96
CA MET A 30 2.89 -2.63 38.27
C MET A 30 2.39 -1.23 38.62
N VAL A 31 1.26 -0.80 38.06
CA VAL A 31 0.60 0.47 38.42
C VAL A 31 -0.04 0.36 39.81
N GLU A 32 -0.71 -0.76 40.11
CA GLU A 32 -1.31 -1.02 41.42
C GLU A 32 -0.25 -1.07 42.53
N ASP A 33 0.87 -1.73 42.27
CA ASP A 33 2.03 -1.81 43.18
C ASP A 33 2.78 -0.47 43.32
N GLY A 34 2.44 0.55 42.51
CA GLY A 34 3.11 1.84 42.49
C GLY A 34 4.55 1.81 41.95
N LYS A 35 4.93 0.75 41.23
CA LYS A 35 6.25 0.61 40.59
C LYS A 35 6.41 1.55 39.40
N ILE A 36 5.30 1.89 38.76
CA ILE A 36 5.20 2.88 37.68
C ILE A 36 3.99 3.78 37.92
N THR A 37 4.02 4.98 37.33
CA THR A 37 2.88 5.89 37.33
C THR A 37 1.81 5.45 36.33
N ALA A 38 0.58 5.94 36.53
CA ALA A 38 -0.51 5.71 35.57
C ALA A 38 -0.17 6.22 34.15
N ALA A 39 0.63 7.28 34.03
CA ALA A 39 1.08 7.81 32.74
C ALA A 39 2.03 6.84 32.03
N GLU A 40 3.03 6.32 32.74
CA GLU A 40 3.97 5.32 32.23
C GLU A 40 3.25 4.00 31.88
N GLY A 41 2.27 3.59 32.69
CA GLY A 41 1.45 2.41 32.38
C GLY A 41 0.64 2.57 31.10
N THR A 42 0.10 3.77 30.86
CA THR A 42 -0.63 4.08 29.62
C THR A 42 0.29 3.98 28.40
N GLU A 43 1.52 4.47 28.51
CA GLU A 43 2.52 4.40 27.43
C GLU A 43 2.91 2.94 27.12
N LEU A 44 3.13 2.11 28.15
CA LEU A 44 3.46 0.69 27.97
C LEU A 44 2.30 -0.11 27.36
N LEU A 45 1.06 0.17 27.77
CA LEU A 45 -0.14 -0.45 27.18
C LEU A 45 -0.27 -0.07 25.69
N ALA A 46 -0.08 1.21 25.35
CA ALA A 46 -0.12 1.67 23.97
C ALA A 46 0.99 1.04 23.10
N ALA A 47 2.19 0.86 23.66
CA ALA A 47 3.30 0.20 22.98
C ALA A 47 3.01 -1.29 22.70
N LEU A 48 2.35 -2.01 23.62
CA LEU A 48 1.90 -3.39 23.39
C LEU A 48 0.83 -3.48 22.29
N GLU A 49 -0.11 -2.53 22.26
CA GLU A 49 -1.16 -2.49 21.24
C GLU A 49 -0.63 -2.12 19.85
N SER A 50 0.43 -1.31 19.78
CA SER A 50 1.08 -0.98 18.50
C SER A 50 1.81 -2.16 17.84
N ASN A 51 2.08 -3.25 18.59
CA ASN A 51 2.59 -4.51 18.05
C ASN A 51 1.46 -5.46 17.58
N GLU A 52 0.20 -5.10 17.87
CA GLU A 52 -1.02 -5.70 17.32
C GLU A 52 -1.56 -4.90 16.12
N GLU A 53 -0.81 -3.93 15.59
CA GLU A 53 -0.91 -3.63 14.16
C GLU A 53 -0.39 -4.86 13.40
N GLU A 54 -1.18 -5.94 13.41
CA GLU A 54 -1.29 -6.80 12.25
C GLU A 54 -1.30 -5.84 11.07
N ILE A 55 -0.38 -6.07 10.13
CA ILE A 55 -0.55 -5.57 8.77
C ILE A 55 -1.83 -6.23 8.29
N VAL A 56 -2.97 -5.68 8.68
CA VAL A 56 -4.27 -6.03 8.17
C VAL A 56 -4.12 -5.75 6.69
N PRO A 57 -4.17 -6.77 5.82
CA PRO A 57 -4.19 -6.51 4.40
C PRO A 57 -5.39 -5.60 4.19
N ARG A 58 -5.11 -4.32 3.91
CA ARG A 58 -6.13 -3.30 3.72
C ARG A 58 -7.05 -3.86 2.65
N LYS A 59 -8.29 -4.15 3.05
CA LYS A 59 -9.08 -5.23 2.42
C LYS A 59 -9.47 -4.96 0.96
N ASP A 60 -9.20 -3.78 0.43
CA ASP A 60 -9.30 -3.48 -1.00
C ASP A 60 -8.13 -2.56 -1.38
N VAL A 61 -7.03 -3.15 -1.86
CA VAL A 61 -5.97 -2.37 -2.52
C VAL A 61 -6.57 -1.87 -3.82
N LYS A 62 -6.91 -0.59 -3.88
CA LYS A 62 -7.33 0.06 -5.12
C LYS A 62 -6.12 0.27 -6.03
N TRP A 63 -6.30 0.02 -7.32
CA TRP A 63 -5.32 0.06 -8.38
C TRP A 63 -5.72 1.10 -9.41
N LEU A 64 -4.78 2.00 -9.71
CA LEU A 64 -4.79 2.80 -10.90
C LEU A 64 -4.25 1.96 -12.07
N LYS A 65 -5.07 1.76 -13.09
CA LYS A 65 -4.69 1.04 -14.31
C LYS A 65 -4.60 2.01 -15.48
N VAL A 66 -3.42 2.12 -16.05
CA VAL A 66 -3.20 2.87 -17.30
C VAL A 66 -3.07 1.87 -18.44
N ARG A 67 -3.82 2.11 -19.51
CA ARG A 67 -3.83 1.28 -20.72
C ARG A 67 -3.63 2.20 -21.92
N VAL A 68 -2.62 1.89 -22.73
CA VAL A 68 -2.31 2.62 -23.96
C VAL A 68 -2.39 1.64 -25.11
N TYR A 69 -3.22 1.98 -26.09
CA TYR A 69 -3.43 1.20 -27.30
C TYR A 69 -3.00 2.00 -28.53
N THR A 70 -2.70 1.32 -29.62
CA THR A 70 -2.62 1.95 -30.95
C THR A 70 -4.03 2.30 -31.45
N MET A 71 -4.13 3.04 -32.56
CA MET A 71 -5.43 3.31 -33.20
C MET A 71 -6.19 2.04 -33.62
N ASP A 72 -5.47 0.97 -33.94
CA ASP A 72 -6.01 -0.37 -34.27
C ASP A 72 -6.29 -1.25 -33.03
N ASP A 73 -6.39 -0.64 -31.84
CA ASP A 73 -6.69 -1.29 -30.56
C ASP A 73 -5.67 -2.36 -30.10
N GLN A 74 -4.43 -2.30 -30.61
CA GLN A 74 -3.35 -3.18 -30.15
C GLN A 74 -2.70 -2.62 -28.87
N PRO A 75 -2.48 -3.44 -27.82
CA PRO A 75 -1.83 -2.96 -26.59
C PRO A 75 -0.40 -2.49 -26.85
N LYS A 76 -0.08 -1.25 -26.46
CA LYS A 76 1.28 -0.66 -26.52
C LYS A 76 1.92 -0.64 -25.14
N VAL A 77 1.19 -0.15 -24.12
CA VAL A 77 1.67 -0.05 -22.73
C VAL A 77 0.55 -0.34 -21.75
N ASN A 78 0.81 -1.18 -20.75
CA ASN A 78 -0.12 -1.48 -19.66
C ASN A 78 0.60 -1.31 -18.32
N VAL A 79 0.06 -0.45 -17.46
CA VAL A 79 0.61 -0.17 -16.13
C VAL A 79 -0.47 -0.38 -15.07
N ASN A 80 -0.11 -1.02 -13.96
CA ASN A 80 -0.94 -1.15 -12.77
C ASN A 80 -0.18 -0.58 -11.57
N ILE A 81 -0.77 0.39 -10.89
CA ILE A 81 -0.14 1.09 -9.77
C ILE A 81 -1.11 1.07 -8.60
N PRO A 82 -0.74 0.54 -7.42
CA PRO A 82 -1.55 0.73 -6.22
C PRO A 82 -1.74 2.22 -5.96
N ILE A 83 -2.95 2.67 -5.65
CA ILE A 83 -3.23 4.10 -5.41
C ILE A 83 -2.30 4.67 -4.34
N SER A 84 -1.98 3.88 -3.32
CA SER A 84 -1.03 4.23 -2.26
C SER A 84 0.38 4.57 -2.73
N LEU A 85 0.76 4.18 -3.95
CA LEU A 85 2.08 4.41 -4.53
C LEU A 85 2.09 5.48 -5.63
N VAL A 86 0.95 6.07 -5.99
CA VAL A 86 0.87 7.06 -7.06
C VAL A 86 1.71 8.30 -6.75
N ASP A 87 1.63 8.83 -5.53
CA ASP A 87 2.45 9.98 -5.10
C ASP A 87 3.95 9.69 -5.18
N VAL A 88 4.37 8.46 -4.86
CA VAL A 88 5.77 8.03 -4.96
C VAL A 88 6.20 7.96 -6.41
N GLY A 89 5.34 7.39 -7.27
CA GLY A 89 5.57 7.33 -8.72
C GLY A 89 5.75 8.71 -9.35
N LEU A 90 4.91 9.68 -8.98
CA LEU A 90 5.01 11.06 -9.46
C LEU A 90 6.30 11.75 -8.99
N LYS A 91 6.70 11.57 -7.72
CA LYS A 91 7.98 12.09 -7.22
C LYS A 91 9.17 11.50 -7.99
N LEU A 92 9.13 10.20 -8.29
CA LEU A 92 10.16 9.54 -9.09
C LEU A 92 10.17 10.07 -10.53
N ALA A 93 9.01 10.22 -11.16
CA ALA A 93 8.87 10.77 -12.51
C ALA A 93 9.43 12.19 -12.61
N LYS A 94 9.05 13.10 -11.70
CA LYS A 94 9.57 14.47 -11.63
C LYS A 94 11.09 14.53 -11.42
N LYS A 95 11.66 13.55 -10.71
CA LYS A 95 13.11 13.45 -10.51
C LYS A 95 13.85 12.97 -11.76
N TYR A 96 13.23 12.07 -12.53
CA TYR A 96 13.81 11.54 -13.77
C TYR A 96 13.68 12.54 -14.93
N ASP A 97 12.52 13.18 -15.03
CA ASP A 97 12.25 14.24 -16.00
C ASP A 97 11.67 15.48 -15.27
N PRO A 98 12.52 16.49 -14.97
CA PRO A 98 12.07 17.74 -14.35
C PRO A 98 11.04 18.52 -15.17
N LYS A 99 10.93 18.25 -16.48
CA LYS A 99 9.93 18.84 -17.38
C LYS A 99 8.67 17.99 -17.51
N PHE A 100 8.51 16.95 -16.70
CA PHE A 100 7.33 16.08 -16.70
C PHE A 100 6.01 16.87 -16.59
N ASN A 101 5.99 17.98 -15.83
CA ASN A 101 4.81 18.84 -15.72
C ASN A 101 4.63 19.80 -16.92
N ASP A 102 5.70 20.07 -17.67
CA ASP A 102 5.71 20.93 -18.88
C ASP A 102 5.55 20.11 -20.17
N SER A 103 5.34 18.79 -20.07
CA SER A 103 5.38 17.85 -21.20
C SER A 103 4.19 17.94 -22.17
N GLY A 104 3.36 18.99 -22.10
CA GLY A 104 2.41 19.33 -23.18
C GLY A 104 1.39 18.25 -23.53
N ARG A 105 1.03 17.36 -22.59
CA ARG A 105 -0.14 16.48 -22.77
C ARG A 105 -1.39 17.29 -22.47
N ASP A 106 -1.69 18.27 -23.33
CA ASP A 106 -2.75 19.28 -23.17
C ASP A 106 -4.16 18.69 -22.93
N ASN A 107 -4.32 17.38 -23.15
CA ASN A 107 -5.59 16.67 -23.03
C ASN A 107 -5.77 15.86 -21.73
N ILE A 108 -4.77 15.80 -20.82
CA ILE A 108 -4.86 15.01 -19.58
C ILE A 108 -4.33 15.82 -18.39
N ASP A 109 -5.24 16.33 -17.56
CA ASP A 109 -4.91 16.96 -16.28
C ASP A 109 -4.69 15.88 -15.20
N LEU A 110 -3.42 15.67 -14.85
CA LEU A 110 -3.04 14.68 -13.84
C LEU A 110 -3.50 15.09 -12.43
N ASP A 111 -3.53 16.38 -12.12
CA ASP A 111 -3.91 16.86 -10.79
C ASP A 111 -5.41 16.64 -10.57
N GLU A 112 -6.24 16.89 -11.58
CA GLU A 112 -7.68 16.59 -11.54
C GLU A 112 -7.95 15.09 -11.34
N ILE A 113 -7.21 14.22 -12.03
CA ILE A 113 -7.32 12.76 -11.87
C ILE A 113 -6.97 12.35 -10.44
N LEU A 114 -5.89 12.89 -9.87
CA LEU A 114 -5.47 12.58 -8.50
C LEU A 114 -6.51 13.01 -7.48
N ASP A 115 -7.09 14.19 -7.67
CA ASP A 115 -8.13 14.70 -6.78
C ASP A 115 -9.42 13.88 -6.91
N ALA A 116 -9.83 13.49 -8.12
CA ALA A 116 -10.95 12.58 -8.32
C ALA A 116 -10.73 11.23 -7.59
N ILE A 117 -9.53 10.66 -7.71
CA ILE A 117 -9.14 9.43 -7.03
C ILE A 117 -9.21 9.58 -5.50
N LYS A 118 -8.66 10.67 -4.95
CA LYS A 118 -8.66 10.95 -3.50
C LYS A 118 -10.07 11.15 -2.96
N ASN A 119 -10.97 11.70 -3.77
CA ASN A 119 -12.39 11.85 -3.45
C ASN A 119 -13.21 10.57 -3.66
N GLY A 120 -12.55 9.45 -4.02
CA GLY A 120 -13.18 8.14 -4.08
C GLY A 120 -13.76 7.78 -5.45
N ALA A 121 -13.37 8.45 -6.53
CA ALA A 121 -13.77 8.07 -7.88
C ALA A 121 -13.30 6.65 -8.23
N GLU A 122 -14.17 5.87 -8.85
CA GLU A 122 -13.94 4.48 -9.27
C GLU A 122 -14.41 4.27 -10.71
N GLY A 123 -13.85 3.27 -11.39
CA GLY A 123 -14.16 2.97 -12.79
C GLY A 123 -13.29 3.75 -13.79
N LYS A 124 -13.82 4.00 -14.99
CA LYS A 124 -13.08 4.69 -16.07
C LYS A 124 -13.03 6.19 -15.80
N ILE A 125 -11.82 6.73 -15.63
CA ILE A 125 -11.58 8.15 -15.31
C ILE A 125 -11.11 8.93 -16.53
N VAL A 126 -10.36 8.28 -17.44
CA VAL A 126 -9.84 8.92 -18.66
C VAL A 126 -10.09 8.03 -19.87
N ASP A 127 -10.48 8.63 -20.98
CA ASP A 127 -10.58 8.01 -22.31
C ASP A 127 -10.26 9.07 -23.37
N VAL A 128 -9.00 9.10 -23.80
CA VAL A 128 -8.46 10.15 -24.68
C VAL A 128 -7.80 9.53 -25.89
N ILE A 129 -7.94 10.20 -27.03
CA ILE A 129 -7.26 9.88 -28.28
C ILE A 129 -6.16 10.93 -28.46
N ASP A 130 -4.92 10.46 -28.52
CA ASP A 130 -3.73 11.25 -28.79
C ASP A 130 -3.42 11.12 -30.29
N ASP A 131 -3.92 12.07 -31.08
CA ASP A 131 -3.78 12.09 -32.54
C ASP A 131 -2.33 12.28 -32.98
N GLU A 132 -1.51 12.99 -32.20
CA GLU A 132 -0.09 13.22 -32.52
C GLU A 132 0.71 11.92 -32.39
N GLU A 133 0.54 11.21 -31.28
CA GLU A 133 1.24 9.95 -31.00
C GLU A 133 0.54 8.72 -31.62
N GLN A 134 -0.60 8.93 -32.28
CA GLN A 134 -1.46 7.87 -32.83
C GLN A 134 -1.81 6.79 -31.78
N THR A 135 -2.22 7.21 -30.57
CA THR A 135 -2.57 6.29 -29.48
C THR A 135 -3.92 6.60 -28.80
N LYS A 136 -4.52 5.56 -28.21
CA LYS A 136 -5.70 5.67 -27.34
C LYS A 136 -5.28 5.39 -25.90
N ILE A 137 -5.57 6.30 -24.98
CA ILE A 137 -5.18 6.23 -23.58
C ILE A 137 -6.43 6.08 -22.72
N LYS A 138 -6.45 5.05 -21.88
CA LYS A 138 -7.54 4.78 -20.93
C LYS A 138 -6.98 4.61 -19.52
N VAL A 139 -7.62 5.27 -18.56
CA VAL A 139 -7.25 5.20 -17.14
C VAL A 139 -8.45 4.72 -16.32
N TYR A 140 -8.21 3.76 -15.44
CA TYR A 140 -9.22 3.14 -14.58
C TYR A 140 -8.78 3.10 -13.13
N VAL A 141 -9.73 3.13 -12.22
CA VAL A 141 -9.55 2.90 -10.80
C VAL A 141 -10.40 1.70 -10.37
N GLU A 142 -9.76 0.69 -9.79
CA GLU A 142 -10.40 -0.55 -9.32
C GLU A 142 -9.87 -0.97 -7.95
#